data_AF-A0A7J5C4M6-F1
#
_entry.id   AF-A0A7J5C4M6-F1
#
_cell.length_a   1.000
_cell.length_b   1.000
_cell.length_c   1.000
_cell.angle_alpha   90.00
_cell.angle_beta   90.00
_cell.angle_gamma   90.00
#
_symmetry.space_group_name_H-M   'P 1'
#
loop_
_entity.id
_entity.type
_entity.pdbx_description
1 polymer ?
#
loop_
_entity_poly.entity_id
_entity_poly.type
_entity_poly.pdbx_seq_one_letter_code
_entity_poly.pdbx_strand_id
1 'polypeptide(L)'
;SPPPGPRLLGPLLAELRAARGWSQQRVAAELCAAAGVPTLTRHEVSRWERQRRLPGDFWSGWLAVVLGVPGELLAEAAARSRRLPRPAGAAAAPGGPRRPVPRRRAGVTAAPGGPRRPPARPTSRAARRDGGRA
;
A
#
# COMPACT_ATOMS: atom_id res chain seq x y z
N SER A 1 -22.24 20.43 26.11
CA SER A 1 -21.77 19.05 25.89
C SER A 1 -20.40 18.87 26.51
N PRO A 2 -20.10 17.73 27.16
CA PRO A 2 -18.71 17.43 27.50
C PRO A 2 -17.89 17.45 26.19
N PRO A 3 -16.61 17.84 26.21
CA PRO A 3 -15.77 17.66 25.05
C PRO A 3 -15.83 16.17 24.70
N PRO A 4 -16.05 15.78 23.44
CA PRO A 4 -15.97 14.39 23.07
C PRO A 4 -14.60 13.91 23.55
N GLY A 5 -14.62 12.94 24.47
CA GLY A 5 -13.40 12.38 25.00
C GLY A 5 -12.49 11.95 23.86
N PRO A 6 -11.17 11.84 24.11
CA PRO A 6 -10.21 11.50 23.09
C PRO A 6 -10.65 10.30 22.22
N ARG A 7 -11.01 10.54 20.95
CA ARG A 7 -11.63 9.52 20.10
C ARG A 7 -10.59 8.53 19.57
N LEU A 8 -11.04 7.29 19.39
CA LEU A 8 -10.30 6.24 18.71
C LEU A 8 -10.48 6.34 17.20
N LEU A 9 -9.48 5.89 16.43
CA LEU A 9 -9.49 6.06 14.98
C LEU A 9 -10.71 5.40 14.32
N GLY A 10 -11.08 4.18 14.70
CA GLY A 10 -12.16 3.43 14.07
C GLY A 10 -13.53 4.09 14.22
N PRO A 11 -13.97 4.38 15.46
CA PRO A 11 -15.18 5.18 15.70
C PRO A 11 -15.16 6.53 14.98
N LEU A 12 -14.01 7.23 14.99
CA LEU A 12 -13.87 8.49 14.27
C LEU A 12 -14.10 8.32 12.76
N LEU A 13 -13.54 7.28 12.13
CA LEU A 13 -13.77 6.99 10.71
C LEU A 13 -15.25 6.70 10.42
N ALA A 14 -15.92 5.96 11.30
CA ALA A 14 -17.35 5.66 11.15
C ALA A 14 -18.22 6.92 11.27
N GLU A 15 -17.90 7.80 12.22
CA GLU A 15 -18.56 9.10 12.39
C GLU A 15 -18.37 10.00 11.15
N LEU A 16 -17.13 10.17 10.68
CA LEU A 16 -16.82 10.99 9.51
C LEU A 16 -17.51 10.46 8.25
N ARG A 17 -17.56 9.13 8.08
CA ARG A 17 -18.29 8.49 7.00
C ARG A 17 -19.80 8.76 7.12
N ALA A 18 -20.38 8.58 8.31
CA ALA A 18 -21.81 8.76 8.54
C ALA A 18 -22.25 10.22 8.36
N ALA A 19 -21.43 11.19 8.79
CA ALA A 19 -21.67 12.61 8.59
C ALA A 19 -21.76 13.01 7.10
N ARG A 20 -21.14 12.23 6.21
CA ARG A 20 -21.21 12.41 4.76
C ARG A 20 -22.37 11.64 4.11
N GLY A 21 -23.10 10.82 4.88
CA GLY A 21 -24.12 9.92 4.36
C GLY A 21 -23.55 8.77 3.51
N TRP A 22 -22.28 8.38 3.74
CA TRP A 22 -21.60 7.41 2.89
C TRP A 22 -21.67 5.99 3.44
N SER A 23 -21.77 5.01 2.54
CA SER A 23 -21.61 3.59 2.89
C SER A 23 -20.11 3.22 2.97
N GLN A 24 -19.78 2.12 3.66
CA GLN A 24 -18.40 1.61 3.70
C GLN A 24 -17.88 1.25 2.30
N GLN A 25 -18.77 0.77 1.42
CA GLN A 25 -18.44 0.50 0.03
C GLN A 25 -18.12 1.77 -0.74
N ARG A 26 -18.85 2.86 -0.50
CA ARG A 26 -18.55 4.16 -1.10
C ARG A 26 -17.18 4.67 -0.64
N VAL A 27 -16.89 4.66 0.67
CA VAL A 27 -15.55 5.03 1.17
C VAL A 27 -14.45 4.21 0.51
N ALA A 28 -14.64 2.89 0.35
CA ALA A 28 -13.66 2.04 -0.32
C ALA A 28 -13.45 2.44 -1.79
N ALA A 29 -14.53 2.73 -2.51
CA ALA A 29 -14.45 3.17 -3.91
C ALA A 29 -13.72 4.51 -4.05
N GLU A 30 -14.06 5.49 -3.20
CA GLU A 30 -13.39 6.81 -3.19
C GLU A 30 -11.90 6.71 -2.85
N LEU A 31 -11.55 5.86 -1.88
CA LEU A 31 -10.16 5.58 -1.53
C LEU A 31 -9.38 4.93 -2.69
N CYS A 32 -9.97 3.95 -3.36
CA CYS A 32 -9.36 3.33 -4.54
C CYS A 32 -9.19 4.33 -5.69
N ALA A 33 -10.21 5.17 -5.94
CA ALA A 33 -10.18 6.19 -6.99
C ALA A 33 -9.11 7.25 -6.71
N ALA A 34 -9.04 7.78 -5.49
CA ALA A 34 -8.06 8.77 -5.09
C ALA A 34 -6.63 8.21 -5.11
N ALA A 35 -6.44 6.99 -4.61
CA ALA A 35 -5.12 6.35 -4.53
C ALA A 35 -4.64 5.72 -5.84
N GLY A 36 -5.51 5.62 -6.86
CA GLY A 36 -5.20 4.96 -8.12
C GLY A 36 -4.95 3.44 -7.99
N VAL A 37 -5.45 2.79 -6.94
CA VAL A 37 -5.24 1.35 -6.69
C VAL A 37 -6.56 0.64 -6.38
N PRO A 38 -6.92 -0.47 -7.08
CA PRO A 38 -8.20 -1.16 -6.89
C PRO A 38 -8.13 -2.25 -5.81
N THR A 39 -7.38 -2.03 -4.72
CA THR A 39 -7.06 -3.09 -3.74
C THR A 39 -7.87 -3.01 -2.45
N LEU A 40 -8.54 -1.89 -2.19
CA LEU A 40 -9.31 -1.70 -0.96
C LEU A 40 -10.75 -2.19 -1.11
N THR A 41 -11.24 -2.91 -0.09
CA THR A 41 -12.61 -3.43 -0.07
C THR A 41 -13.42 -2.82 1.08
N ARG A 42 -14.75 -2.88 1.00
CA ARG A 42 -15.65 -2.50 2.11
C ARG A 42 -15.34 -3.24 3.42
N HIS A 43 -14.84 -4.48 3.34
CA HIS A 43 -14.50 -5.28 4.52
C HIS A 43 -13.27 -4.75 5.24
N GLU A 44 -12.30 -4.20 4.50
CA GLU A 44 -11.14 -3.56 5.08
C GLU A 44 -11.55 -2.28 5.83
N VAL A 45 -12.41 -1.46 5.23
CA VAL A 45 -13.03 -0.29 5.89
C VAL A 45 -13.76 -0.71 7.17
N SER A 46 -14.58 -1.77 7.11
CA SER A 46 -15.26 -2.33 8.28
C SER A 46 -14.29 -2.78 9.38
N ARG A 47 -13.15 -3.38 9.03
CA ARG A 47 -12.12 -3.79 10.01
C ARG A 47 -11.50 -2.57 10.69
N TRP A 48 -11.31 -1.46 9.96
CA TRP A 48 -10.79 -0.21 10.52
C TRP A 48 -11.78 0.45 11.47
N GLU A 49 -13.04 0.60 11.05
CA GLU A 49 -14.10 1.21 11.86
C GLU A 49 -14.30 0.47 13.19
N ARG A 50 -14.22 -0.87 13.16
CA ARG A 50 -14.35 -1.71 14.36
C ARG A 50 -13.06 -1.91 15.16
N GLN A 51 -12.00 -1.16 14.86
CA GLN A 51 -10.71 -1.26 15.57
C GLN A 51 -10.06 -2.65 15.51
N ARG A 52 -10.44 -3.50 14.55
CA ARG A 52 -9.81 -4.81 14.36
C ARG A 52 -8.47 -4.69 13.66
N ARG A 53 -8.31 -3.66 12.83
CA ARG A 53 -7.05 -3.31 12.15
C ARG A 53 -6.93 -1.80 12.09
N LEU A 54 -5.71 -1.28 12.15
CA LEU A 54 -5.46 0.14 11.85
C LEU A 54 -5.02 0.27 10.39
N PRO A 55 -5.47 1.31 9.68
CA PRO A 55 -4.90 1.64 8.37
C PRO A 55 -3.41 1.95 8.53
N GLY A 56 -2.62 1.53 7.55
CA GLY A 56 -1.22 1.96 7.46
C GLY A 56 -1.09 3.41 7.02
N ASP A 57 0.13 3.95 7.02
CA ASP A 57 0.40 5.35 6.68
C ASP A 57 -0.13 5.74 5.31
N PHE A 58 0.06 4.87 4.29
CA PHE A 58 -0.46 5.08 2.94
C PHE A 58 -1.96 5.35 2.92
N TRP A 59 -2.75 4.48 3.57
CA TRP A 59 -4.19 4.65 3.61
C TRP A 59 -4.64 5.77 4.55
N SER A 60 -3.87 6.08 5.59
CA SER A 60 -4.18 7.18 6.51
C SER A 60 -4.12 8.54 5.81
N GLY A 61 -3.13 8.74 4.92
CA GLY A 61 -3.06 9.94 4.09
C GLY A 61 -4.28 10.08 3.16
N TRP A 62 -4.64 9.00 2.46
CA TRP A 62 -5.83 9.02 1.58
C TRP A 62 -7.14 9.17 2.33
N LEU A 63 -7.26 8.62 3.55
CA LEU A 63 -8.42 8.82 4.40
C LEU A 63 -8.61 10.30 4.76
N ALA A 64 -7.53 11.02 5.07
CA ALA A 64 -7.60 12.46 5.35
C ALA A 64 -8.12 13.23 4.13
N VAL A 65 -7.60 12.92 2.94
CA VAL A 65 -8.03 13.54 1.67
C VAL A 65 -9.49 13.23 1.36
N VAL A 66 -9.88 11.95 1.34
CA VAL A 66 -11.22 11.49 0.94
C VAL A 66 -12.32 11.93 1.91
N LEU A 67 -12.02 11.94 3.21
CA LEU A 67 -12.95 12.40 4.25
C LEU A 67 -12.90 13.91 4.46
N GLY A 68 -11.95 14.61 3.83
CA GLY A 68 -11.80 16.07 3.91
C GLY A 68 -11.49 16.55 5.33
N VAL A 69 -10.62 15.83 6.05
CA VAL A 69 -10.23 16.16 7.43
C VAL A 69 -8.71 16.36 7.54
N PRO A 70 -8.23 17.14 8.52
CA PRO A 70 -6.80 17.27 8.77
C PRO A 70 -6.15 15.91 9.04
N GLY A 71 -4.97 15.67 8.48
CA GLY A 71 -4.20 14.43 8.72
C GLY A 71 -3.85 14.24 10.20
N GLU A 72 -3.56 15.34 10.91
CA GLU A 72 -3.24 15.33 12.34
C GLU A 72 -4.37 14.75 13.20
N LEU A 73 -5.63 15.06 12.87
CA LEU A 73 -6.80 14.50 13.55
C LEU A 73 -6.78 12.96 13.51
N LEU A 74 -6.47 12.40 12.34
CA LEU A 74 -6.38 10.95 12.16
C LEU A 74 -5.11 10.39 12.83
N ALA A 75 -3.99 11.12 12.77
CA ALA A 75 -2.72 10.70 13.36
C ALA A 75 -2.81 10.60 14.89
N GLU A 76 -3.42 11.58 15.55
CA GLU A 76 -3.67 11.58 16.99
C GLU A 76 -4.59 10.42 17.41
N ALA A 77 -5.69 10.23 16.68
CA ALA A 77 -6.61 9.12 16.93
C ALA A 77 -5.94 7.75 16.71
N ALA A 78 -5.10 7.63 15.68
CA ALA A 78 -4.32 6.43 15.41
C ALA A 78 -3.28 6.16 16.51
N ALA A 79 -2.58 7.20 16.98
CA ALA A 79 -1.60 7.09 18.06
C ALA A 79 -2.24 6.59 19.36
N ARG A 80 -3.48 7.01 19.63
CA ARG A 80 -4.26 6.52 20.76
C ARG A 80 -4.72 5.08 20.58
N SER A 81 -5.28 4.74 19.43
CA SER A 81 -5.69 3.36 19.12
C SER A 81 -4.53 2.37 19.23
N ARG A 82 -3.28 2.78 18.91
CA ARG A 82 -2.09 1.93 19.06
C ARG A 82 -1.72 1.63 20.51
N ARG A 83 -2.11 2.48 21.47
CA ARG A 83 -1.83 2.29 22.91
C ARG A 83 -2.82 1.33 23.57
N LEU A 84 -3.94 1.01 22.91
CA LEU A 84 -4.93 0.10 23.45
C LEU A 84 -4.62 -1.36 23.09
N PRO A 85 -4.88 -2.31 24.02
CA PRO A 85 -4.84 -3.73 23.72
C PRO A 85 -5.81 -4.03 22.58
N ARG A 86 -5.32 -4.65 21.50
CA ARG A 86 -6.17 -5.01 20.37
C ARG A 86 -7.00 -6.25 20.75
N PRO A 87 -8.32 -6.26 20.52
CA PRO A 87 -9.15 -7.40 20.91
C PRO A 87 -8.63 -8.68 20.25
N ALA A 88 -8.53 -9.76 21.03
CA ALA A 88 -8.03 -11.05 20.59
C ALA A 88 -8.73 -11.49 19.28
N GLY A 89 -7.94 -12.02 18.34
CA GLY A 89 -8.38 -12.35 16.97
C GLY A 89 -7.97 -11.36 15.88
N ALA A 90 -7.25 -10.29 16.25
CA ALA A 90 -6.72 -9.32 15.31
C ALA A 90 -5.32 -9.74 14.83
N ALA A 91 -5.22 -10.59 13.81
CA ALA A 91 -3.94 -10.91 13.20
C ALA A 91 -3.26 -9.61 12.72
N ALA A 92 -2.00 -9.40 13.09
CA ALA A 92 -1.17 -8.34 12.54
C ALA A 92 -0.73 -8.77 11.14
N ALA A 93 -1.35 -8.22 10.10
CA ALA A 93 -0.75 -8.30 8.78
C ALA A 93 0.44 -7.32 8.75
N PRO A 94 1.61 -7.73 8.24
CA PRO A 94 2.74 -6.82 8.12
C PRO A 94 2.36 -5.67 7.18
N GLY A 95 2.83 -4.47 7.51
CA GLY A 95 2.73 -3.31 6.64
C GLY A 95 3.17 -3.68 5.23
N GLY A 96 2.44 -3.18 4.22
CA GLY A 96 2.74 -3.44 2.82
C GLY A 96 4.21 -3.19 2.50
N PRO A 97 4.76 -3.87 1.48
CA PRO A 97 6.20 -3.88 1.25
C PRO A 97 6.72 -2.46 1.05
N ARG A 98 7.56 -2.00 1.99
CA ARG A 98 8.47 -0.88 1.75
C ARG A 98 9.47 -1.37 0.70
N ARG A 99 9.25 -1.02 -0.58
CA ARG A 99 10.30 -1.20 -1.61
C ARG A 99 11.50 -0.34 -1.20
N PRO A 100 12.70 -0.90 -1.01
CA PRO A 100 13.88 -0.08 -0.82
C PRO A 100 14.15 0.68 -2.11
N VAL A 101 14.18 2.01 -2.04
CA VAL A 101 14.71 2.85 -3.11
C VAL A 101 16.23 2.66 -3.15
N PRO A 102 16.83 2.18 -4.25
CA PRO A 102 18.29 2.10 -4.32
C PRO A 102 18.86 3.53 -4.34
N ARG A 103 19.69 3.85 -3.35
CA ARG A 103 20.52 5.06 -3.36
C ARG A 103 21.56 4.90 -4.47
N ARG A 104 21.39 5.68 -5.55
CA ARG A 104 22.36 5.79 -6.64
C ARG A 104 23.67 6.35 -6.07
N ARG A 105 24.69 5.50 -5.87
CA ARG A 105 26.07 5.96 -5.66
C ARG A 105 26.62 6.42 -7.01
N ALA A 106 27.04 7.68 -7.06
CA ALA A 106 27.73 8.28 -8.19
C ALA A 106 29.26 8.21 -7.96
N GLY A 107 30.00 7.83 -9.01
CA GLY A 107 31.44 8.06 -9.22
C GLY A 107 32.40 7.07 -8.55
N VAL A 108 33.55 6.67 -9.13
CA VAL A 108 34.22 7.01 -10.40
C VAL A 108 35.48 6.10 -10.56
N THR A 109 35.97 5.93 -11.81
CA THR A 109 37.34 5.51 -12.27
C THR A 109 37.80 4.06 -12.02
N ALA A 110 38.55 3.36 -12.88
CA ALA A 110 39.23 3.63 -14.16
C ALA A 110 39.55 2.28 -14.88
N ALA A 111 39.78 2.34 -16.20
CA ALA A 111 40.44 1.28 -16.99
C ALA A 111 41.96 1.24 -16.68
N PRO A 112 42.72 0.16 -17.01
CA PRO A 112 43.21 0.00 -18.38
C PRO A 112 43.44 -1.47 -18.86
N GLY A 113 43.66 -1.62 -20.17
CA GLY A 113 44.54 -2.66 -20.73
C GLY A 113 43.88 -3.85 -21.44
N GLY A 114 43.75 -3.78 -22.77
CA GLY A 114 43.52 -4.96 -23.63
C GLY A 114 44.83 -5.69 -23.96
N PRO A 115 44.93 -6.40 -25.09
CA PRO A 115 43.96 -7.28 -25.75
C PRO A 115 44.49 -8.74 -25.80
N ARG A 116 43.66 -9.73 -26.14
CA ARG A 116 44.11 -10.93 -26.91
C ARG A 116 42.95 -11.81 -27.37
N ARG A 117 42.68 -11.66 -28.67
CA ARG A 117 42.60 -12.68 -29.75
C ARG A 117 41.58 -13.84 -29.62
N PRO A 118 40.73 -14.07 -30.65
CA PRO A 118 39.78 -15.18 -30.70
C PRO A 118 40.41 -16.44 -31.32
N PRO A 119 39.77 -17.61 -31.12
CA PRO A 119 39.70 -18.55 -32.24
C PRO A 119 38.30 -19.13 -32.53
N ALA A 120 38.01 -19.12 -33.83
CA ALA A 120 37.36 -20.13 -34.67
C ALA A 120 35.93 -20.65 -34.33
N ARG A 121 35.00 -20.34 -35.24
CA ARG A 121 33.94 -21.27 -35.70
C ARG A 121 34.58 -22.26 -36.69
N PRO A 122 34.06 -23.49 -36.86
CA PRO A 122 33.03 -23.68 -37.88
C PRO A 122 31.96 -24.77 -37.60
N THR A 123 30.78 -24.52 -38.20
CA THR A 123 29.81 -25.44 -38.83
C THR A 123 29.28 -26.64 -38.03
N SER A 124 27.96 -26.82 -37.89
CA SER A 124 27.09 -27.50 -38.89
C SER A 124 25.63 -27.42 -38.41
N ARG A 125 24.67 -26.96 -39.23
CA ARG A 125 23.85 -27.65 -40.26
C ARG A 125 22.63 -28.42 -39.69
N ALA A 126 21.44 -27.91 -40.08
CA ALA A 126 20.15 -28.59 -40.25
C ALA A 126 19.44 -29.11 -38.97
N ALA A 127 18.12 -29.17 -38.86
CA ALA A 127 17.08 -29.26 -39.88
C ALA A 127 15.74 -28.66 -39.41
N ARG A 128 14.93 -28.33 -40.42
CA ARG A 128 13.52 -27.92 -40.37
C ARG A 128 12.58 -29.07 -39.96
N ARG A 129 11.40 -28.69 -39.47
CA ARG A 129 10.02 -29.22 -39.70
C ARG A 129 9.19 -28.62 -38.56
N ASP A 130 8.23 -27.71 -38.74
CA ASP A 130 7.17 -27.52 -39.73
C ASP A 130 6.28 -28.74 -39.98
N GLY A 131 4.99 -28.53 -39.76
CA GLY A 131 3.91 -29.51 -39.67
C GLY A 131 3.10 -29.22 -38.40
N GLY A 132 1.91 -28.64 -38.42
CA GLY A 132 0.92 -28.55 -39.50
C GLY A 132 -0.42 -28.97 -38.92
N ARG A 133 -1.37 -28.03 -38.93
CA ARG A 133 -2.80 -28.17 -38.59
C ARG A 133 -3.47 -29.39 -39.24
N ALA A 134 -4.40 -29.99 -38.52
CA ALA A 134 -5.78 -30.23 -38.96
C ALA A 134 -6.68 -30.32 -37.72
#